data_AF-A0AA37EIZ1-F1
#
_entry.id   AF-A0AA37EIZ1-F1
#
_cell.length_a   1.000
_cell.length_b   1.000
_cell.length_c   1.000
_cell.angle_alpha   90.00
_cell.angle_beta   90.00
_cell.angle_gamma   90.00
#
_symmetry.space_group_name_H-M   'P 1'
#
loop_
_entity.id
_entity.type
_entity.pdbx_description
1 polymer ?
#
loop_
_entity_poly.entity_id
_entity_poly.type
_entity_poly.pdbx_seq_one_letter_code
_entity_poly.pdbx_strand_id
1 'polypeptide(L)'
;MTIGQRIAQKRKELGLSQEALGSKLGVSRQSIYKWEADSALPEVDKLIALSRLFGVSVGWLLGVEEPPEADAAPAETGGGLTEAQLKMVEEIAGRYIAAQPSPRKRRRWPWVLAAAALCLVLFHLFDRLDRMNGQYVNLQNSLYRVESSVYGQIGSLSNRVEEILKAQNSLVADCGVELEAVDLAANTVTFSAYAVPKTYVEGMAVEFLAENGETASDRLGSVGEEGPNQRFSATLSVPLTDHITLSALLVPPDGTRQTQLLDQFEGLYSDSLPQVEVNSDLMWMDLEDSTLVLNASSHERYVYIREVTPADASLTAAVANIRVGLFKNQKLAAWAEPCEKPDSFHGFEEFDFYQLPELRLSLTPADTVQVAAVVTDIYGRVMVSQDVPYILDESGDALTWPDSSETDPDPAHWQYGG
;
A
#
# COMPACT_ATOMS: atom_id res chain seq x y z
N MET A 1 -21.57 -51.59 23.21
CA MET A 1 -20.67 -50.62 23.85
C MET A 1 -19.59 -50.22 22.88
N THR A 2 -19.37 -48.92 22.73
CA THR A 2 -18.25 -48.36 21.94
C THR A 2 -16.92 -48.60 22.65
N ILE A 3 -15.81 -48.41 21.93
CA ILE A 3 -14.47 -48.52 22.52
C ILE A 3 -14.26 -47.53 23.67
N GLY A 4 -14.72 -46.28 23.53
CA GLY A 4 -14.64 -45.29 24.60
C GLY A 4 -15.41 -45.71 25.85
N GLN A 5 -16.60 -46.30 25.68
CA GLN A 5 -17.40 -46.84 26.77
C GLN A 5 -16.71 -48.03 27.46
N ARG A 6 -16.06 -48.93 26.71
CA ARG A 6 -15.33 -50.09 27.26
C ARG A 6 -14.07 -49.64 28.04
N ILE A 7 -13.36 -48.64 27.54
CA ILE A 7 -12.20 -48.03 28.24
C ILE A 7 -12.65 -47.35 29.55
N ALA A 8 -13.71 -46.55 29.49
CA ALA A 8 -14.26 -45.88 30.67
C ALA A 8 -14.75 -46.88 31.73
N GLN A 9 -15.36 -48.00 31.29
CA GLN A 9 -15.80 -49.07 32.18
C GLN A 9 -14.61 -49.73 32.90
N LYS A 10 -13.61 -50.22 32.16
CA LYS A 10 -12.44 -50.90 32.75
C LYS A 10 -11.61 -49.97 33.63
N ARG A 11 -11.49 -48.69 33.26
CA ARG A 11 -10.85 -47.68 34.12
C ARG A 11 -11.55 -47.54 35.47
N LYS A 12 -12.89 -47.49 35.48
CA LYS A 12 -13.69 -47.40 36.71
C LYS A 12 -13.61 -48.67 37.55
N GLU A 13 -13.62 -49.85 36.92
CA GLU A 13 -13.43 -51.14 37.60
C GLU A 13 -12.08 -51.21 38.33
N LEU A 14 -11.04 -50.62 37.75
CA LEU A 14 -9.71 -50.51 38.37
C LEU A 14 -9.55 -49.32 39.35
N GLY A 15 -10.62 -48.55 39.59
CA GLY A 15 -10.60 -47.39 40.49
C GLY A 15 -9.70 -46.24 40.04
N LEU A 16 -9.35 -46.16 38.76
CA LEU A 16 -8.40 -45.17 38.24
C LEU A 16 -9.10 -43.87 37.83
N SER A 17 -8.47 -42.72 38.11
CA SER A 17 -8.84 -41.44 37.48
C SER A 17 -8.35 -41.39 36.03
N GLN A 18 -8.95 -40.52 35.19
CA GLN A 18 -8.48 -40.33 33.81
C GLN A 18 -7.02 -39.85 33.75
N GLU A 19 -6.60 -39.08 34.75
CA GLU A 19 -5.21 -38.62 34.90
C GLU A 19 -4.27 -39.78 35.25
N ALA A 20 -4.66 -40.64 36.19
CA ALA A 20 -3.87 -41.83 36.56
C ALA A 20 -3.75 -42.83 35.39
N LEU A 21 -4.81 -43.00 34.61
CA LEU A 21 -4.76 -43.81 33.39
C LEU A 21 -3.85 -43.18 32.32
N GLY A 22 -3.93 -41.85 32.15
CA GLY A 22 -3.06 -41.10 31.26
C GLY A 22 -1.58 -41.28 31.62
N SER A 23 -1.23 -41.10 32.90
CA SER A 23 0.15 -41.29 33.39
C SER A 23 0.67 -42.71 33.17
N LYS A 24 -0.17 -43.74 33.38
CA LYS A 24 0.22 -45.15 33.11
C LYS A 24 0.44 -45.45 31.63
N LEU A 25 -0.23 -44.72 30.75
CA LEU A 25 -0.13 -44.90 29.29
C LEU A 25 0.82 -43.90 28.62
N GLY A 26 1.44 -42.99 29.40
CA GLY A 26 2.29 -41.93 28.87
C GLY A 26 1.55 -40.96 27.95
N VAL A 27 0.28 -40.65 28.26
CA VAL A 27 -0.56 -39.72 27.50
C VAL A 27 -1.25 -38.73 28.43
N SER A 28 -1.66 -37.56 27.90
CA SER A 28 -2.35 -36.56 28.72
C SER A 28 -3.75 -37.03 29.13
N ARG A 29 -4.26 -36.50 30.26
CA ARG A 29 -5.65 -36.70 30.71
C ARG A 29 -6.66 -36.35 29.60
N GLN A 30 -6.36 -35.34 28.78
CA GLN A 30 -7.21 -34.92 27.66
C GLN A 30 -7.33 -35.99 26.57
N SER A 31 -6.25 -36.74 26.31
CA SER A 31 -6.30 -37.87 25.36
C SER A 31 -7.24 -38.97 25.87
N ILE A 32 -7.18 -39.31 27.16
CA ILE A 32 -8.10 -40.27 27.78
C ILE A 32 -9.55 -39.79 27.69
N TYR A 33 -9.81 -38.52 27.97
CA TYR A 33 -11.15 -37.94 27.85
C TYR A 33 -11.70 -38.05 26.42
N LYS A 34 -10.89 -37.73 25.39
CA LYS A 34 -11.28 -37.83 23.99
C LYS A 34 -11.57 -39.28 23.57
N TRP A 35 -10.83 -40.25 24.11
CA TRP A 35 -11.08 -41.67 23.85
C TRP A 35 -12.37 -42.15 24.51
N GLU A 36 -12.61 -41.79 25.78
CA GLU A 36 -13.84 -42.17 26.49
C GLU A 36 -15.09 -41.51 25.91
N ALA A 37 -14.95 -40.34 25.30
CA ALA A 37 -16.02 -39.61 24.62
C ALA A 37 -16.19 -40.01 23.14
N ASP A 38 -15.53 -41.08 22.68
CA ASP A 38 -15.52 -41.56 21.28
C ASP A 38 -15.16 -40.46 20.25
N SER A 39 -14.49 -39.40 20.69
CA SER A 39 -14.10 -38.24 19.88
C SER A 39 -12.76 -38.45 19.18
N ALA A 40 -11.94 -39.39 19.66
CA ALA A 40 -10.71 -39.85 19.03
C ALA A 40 -10.48 -41.33 19.35
N LEU A 41 -9.79 -42.06 18.48
CA LEU A 41 -9.41 -43.45 18.71
C LEU A 41 -7.99 -43.52 19.31
N PRO A 42 -7.71 -44.45 20.24
CA PRO A 42 -6.35 -44.71 20.68
C PRO A 42 -5.53 -45.30 19.53
N GLU A 43 -4.27 -44.88 19.42
CA GLU A 43 -3.30 -45.46 18.49
C GLU A 43 -3.02 -46.93 18.82
N VAL A 44 -2.52 -47.70 17.84
CA VAL A 44 -2.30 -49.15 17.96
C VAL A 44 -1.48 -49.51 19.20
N ASP A 45 -0.40 -48.78 19.46
CA ASP A 45 0.45 -49.02 20.63
C ASP A 45 -0.28 -48.76 21.96
N LYS A 46 -1.20 -47.78 21.98
CA LYS A 46 -2.03 -47.47 23.15
C LYS A 46 -3.15 -48.49 23.33
N LEU A 47 -3.69 -49.05 22.25
CA LEU A 47 -4.64 -50.17 22.32
C LEU A 47 -3.99 -51.42 22.92
N ILE A 48 -2.76 -51.75 22.51
CA ILE A 48 -1.99 -52.86 23.08
C ILE A 48 -1.68 -52.60 24.56
N ALA A 49 -1.31 -51.37 24.91
CA ALA A 49 -1.06 -51.00 26.30
C ALA A 49 -2.33 -51.08 27.18
N LEU A 50 -3.48 -50.63 26.65
CA LEU A 50 -4.79 -50.76 27.30
C LEU A 50 -5.21 -52.22 27.47
N SER A 51 -4.99 -53.06 26.46
CA SER A 51 -5.34 -54.48 26.50
C SER A 51 -4.55 -55.21 27.59
N ARG A 52 -3.25 -54.91 27.70
CA ARG A 52 -2.37 -55.41 28.78
C ARG A 52 -2.76 -54.89 30.15
N LEU A 53 -3.09 -53.59 30.26
CA LEU A 53 -3.47 -52.97 31.53
C LEU A 53 -4.81 -53.48 32.06
N PHE A 54 -5.76 -53.78 31.17
CA PHE A 54 -7.10 -54.24 31.53
C PHE A 54 -7.27 -55.76 31.51
N GLY A 55 -6.26 -56.51 31.05
CA GLY A 55 -6.31 -57.97 30.97
C GLY A 55 -7.33 -58.51 29.96
N VAL A 56 -7.58 -57.75 28.89
CA VAL A 56 -8.57 -58.09 27.84
C VAL A 56 -7.90 -58.14 26.47
N SER A 57 -8.51 -58.83 25.50
CA SER A 57 -8.02 -58.81 24.12
C SER A 57 -8.23 -57.45 23.46
N VAL A 58 -7.40 -57.12 22.46
CA VAL A 58 -7.62 -55.92 21.63
C VAL A 58 -8.94 -56.04 20.86
N GLY A 59 -9.33 -57.25 20.46
CA GLY A 59 -10.63 -57.54 19.84
C GLY A 59 -11.81 -57.17 20.74
N TRP A 60 -11.68 -57.40 22.05
CA TRP A 60 -12.67 -56.95 23.03
C TRP A 60 -12.69 -55.43 23.16
N LEU A 61 -11.56 -54.74 23.18
CA LEU A 61 -11.56 -53.26 23.23
C LEU A 61 -12.23 -52.64 21.99
N LEU A 62 -12.02 -53.25 20.82
CA LEU A 62 -12.59 -52.79 19.55
C LEU A 62 -14.04 -53.24 19.33
N GLY A 63 -14.58 -54.09 20.21
CA GLY A 63 -15.95 -54.60 20.11
C GLY A 63 -16.17 -55.67 19.05
N VAL A 64 -15.10 -56.33 18.63
CA VAL A 64 -15.10 -57.46 17.68
C VAL A 64 -15.27 -58.80 18.41
N GLU A 65 -14.98 -58.84 19.72
CA GLU A 65 -15.12 -60.01 20.59
C GLU A 65 -15.97 -59.67 21.84
N GLU A 66 -16.71 -60.67 22.34
CA GLU A 66 -17.40 -60.63 23.64
C GLU A 66 -16.47 -61.16 24.76
N PRO A 67 -16.64 -60.71 26.02
CA PRO A 67 -15.69 -61.07 27.08
C PRO A 67 -15.68 -62.58 27.32
N PRO A 68 -14.53 -63.19 27.65
CA PRO A 68 -14.54 -64.55 28.16
C PRO A 68 -15.32 -64.57 29.48
N GLU A 69 -16.18 -65.57 29.67
CA GLU A 69 -16.80 -65.86 30.96
C GLU A 69 -15.70 -66.05 32.01
N ALA A 70 -15.82 -65.30 33.10
CA ALA A 70 -14.87 -65.36 34.22
C ALA A 70 -15.11 -66.65 35.01
N ASP A 71 -14.57 -67.77 34.53
CA ASP A 71 -14.14 -68.92 35.33
C ASP A 71 -13.41 -69.95 34.44
N ALA A 72 -12.14 -69.70 34.14
CA ALA A 72 -11.19 -70.74 33.79
C ALA A 72 -9.75 -70.26 34.03
N ALA A 73 -9.08 -70.88 34.99
CA ALA A 73 -7.64 -70.78 35.22
C ALA A 73 -6.85 -71.50 34.09
N PRO A 74 -5.53 -71.27 33.96
CA PRO A 74 -4.83 -71.28 32.68
C PRO A 74 -4.42 -72.68 32.21
N ALA A 75 -4.42 -72.90 30.89
CA ALA A 75 -3.69 -74.01 30.27
C ALA A 75 -3.11 -73.62 28.90
N GLU A 76 -1.81 -73.86 28.80
CA GLU A 76 -0.91 -73.74 27.66
C GLU A 76 -1.23 -74.72 26.50
N THR A 77 -0.56 -74.45 25.37
CA THR A 77 -0.14 -75.37 24.29
C THR A 77 -1.16 -75.89 23.25
N GLY A 78 -1.00 -75.37 22.02
CA GLY A 78 -0.60 -76.16 20.84
C GLY A 78 -1.68 -76.96 20.09
N GLY A 79 -1.92 -76.59 18.83
CA GLY A 79 -2.53 -77.47 17.82
C GLY A 79 -3.34 -76.71 16.78
N GLY A 80 -2.90 -76.73 15.53
CA GLY A 80 -3.59 -76.11 14.40
C GLY A 80 -5.02 -76.63 14.20
N LEU A 81 -5.88 -75.75 13.69
CA LEU A 81 -7.28 -76.03 13.36
C LEU A 81 -7.38 -77.25 12.42
N THR A 82 -8.20 -78.23 12.79
CA THR A 82 -8.46 -79.41 11.95
C THR A 82 -9.29 -79.03 10.71
N GLU A 83 -9.10 -79.75 9.60
CA GLU A 83 -9.75 -79.52 8.30
C GLU A 83 -11.29 -79.40 8.38
N ALA A 84 -11.90 -80.11 9.35
CA ALA A 84 -13.33 -80.04 9.62
C ALA A 84 -13.76 -78.70 10.26
N GLN A 85 -12.92 -78.09 11.10
CA GLN A 85 -13.16 -76.77 11.67
C GLN A 85 -12.99 -75.66 10.62
N LEU A 86 -12.05 -75.83 9.68
CA LEU A 86 -11.82 -74.89 8.58
C LEU A 86 -13.01 -74.82 7.62
N LYS A 87 -13.62 -75.96 7.27
CA LYS A 87 -14.84 -76.00 6.46
C LYS A 87 -16.06 -75.38 7.15
N MET A 88 -16.18 -75.60 8.46
CA MET A 88 -17.27 -75.01 9.23
C MET A 88 -17.11 -73.48 9.34
N VAL A 89 -15.87 -72.99 9.47
CA VAL A 89 -15.55 -71.56 9.45
C VAL A 89 -15.78 -70.95 8.06
N GLU A 90 -15.46 -71.66 6.97
CA GLU A 90 -15.74 -71.21 5.60
C GLU A 90 -17.25 -71.09 5.33
N GLU A 91 -18.05 -72.05 5.80
CA GLU A 91 -19.50 -72.01 5.65
C GLU A 91 -20.15 -70.90 6.49
N ILE A 92 -19.65 -70.67 7.71
CA ILE A 92 -20.09 -69.57 8.58
C ILE A 92 -19.65 -68.22 8.01
N ALA A 93 -18.42 -68.10 7.48
CA ALA A 93 -17.92 -66.89 6.83
C ALA A 93 -18.70 -66.59 5.54
N GLY A 94 -19.05 -67.61 4.76
CA GLY A 94 -19.88 -67.47 3.55
C GLY A 94 -21.29 -66.97 3.86
N ARG A 95 -21.94 -67.49 4.91
CA ARG A 95 -23.26 -67.00 5.35
C ARG A 95 -23.19 -65.59 5.95
N TYR A 96 -22.07 -65.21 6.58
CA TYR A 96 -21.86 -63.87 7.13
C TYR A 96 -21.60 -62.81 6.03
N ILE A 97 -20.83 -63.16 4.99
CA ILE A 97 -20.58 -62.28 3.83
C ILE A 97 -21.86 -62.08 3.00
N ALA A 98 -22.69 -63.12 2.83
CA ALA A 98 -23.96 -63.03 2.10
C ALA A 98 -25.06 -62.25 2.84
N ALA A 99 -24.98 -62.15 4.17
CA ALA A 99 -25.96 -61.47 5.02
C ALA A 99 -25.58 -60.04 5.43
N GLN A 100 -24.41 -59.52 5.02
CA GLN A 100 -24.04 -58.13 5.29
C GLN A 100 -24.79 -57.17 4.35
N PRO A 101 -25.53 -56.18 4.88
CA PRO A 101 -26.04 -55.10 4.05
C PRO A 101 -24.85 -54.30 3.51
N SER A 102 -24.79 -54.10 2.19
CA SER A 102 -23.72 -53.35 1.53
C SER A 102 -23.45 -52.04 2.27
N PRO A 103 -22.20 -51.70 2.64
CA PRO A 103 -21.91 -50.46 3.33
C PRO A 103 -22.34 -49.31 2.43
N ARG A 104 -23.31 -48.50 2.89
CA ARG A 104 -23.68 -47.25 2.23
C ARG A 104 -22.39 -46.44 2.05
N LYS A 105 -21.93 -46.25 0.80
CA LYS A 105 -20.79 -45.40 0.47
C LYS A 105 -21.01 -44.06 1.19
N ARG A 106 -20.29 -43.81 2.29
CA ARG A 106 -20.28 -42.49 2.93
C ARG A 106 -19.76 -41.53 1.86
N ARG A 107 -20.67 -40.76 1.28
CA ARG A 107 -20.40 -39.78 0.24
C ARG A 107 -19.29 -38.89 0.80
N ARG A 108 -18.09 -38.90 0.20
CA ARG A 108 -16.93 -38.07 0.60
C ARG A 108 -17.10 -36.60 0.18
N TRP A 109 -18.15 -36.32 -0.60
CA TRP A 109 -18.55 -34.98 -1.04
C TRP A 109 -18.73 -33.93 0.07
N PRO A 110 -19.25 -34.19 1.29
CA PRO A 110 -19.35 -33.15 2.30
C PRO A 110 -17.97 -32.72 2.83
N TRP A 111 -16.96 -33.61 2.83
CA TRP A 111 -15.58 -33.23 3.16
C TRP A 111 -14.90 -32.47 2.01
N VAL A 112 -15.18 -32.84 0.76
CA VAL A 112 -14.72 -32.08 -0.42
C VAL A 112 -15.38 -30.70 -0.47
N LEU A 113 -16.66 -30.59 -0.16
CA LEU A 113 -17.39 -29.32 -0.06
C LEU A 113 -16.89 -28.48 1.11
N ALA A 114 -16.59 -29.09 2.27
CA ALA A 114 -16.00 -28.38 3.40
C ALA A 114 -14.58 -27.88 3.10
N ALA A 115 -13.76 -28.67 2.41
CA ALA A 115 -12.44 -28.25 1.95
C ALA A 115 -12.54 -27.13 0.89
N ALA A 116 -13.46 -27.24 -0.07
CA ALA A 116 -13.71 -26.19 -1.05
C ALA A 116 -14.22 -24.90 -0.41
N ALA A 117 -15.13 -25.01 0.58
CA ALA A 117 -15.59 -23.86 1.36
C ALA A 117 -14.46 -23.23 2.18
N LEU A 118 -13.56 -24.03 2.76
CA LEU A 118 -12.38 -23.54 3.46
C LEU A 118 -11.42 -22.83 2.50
N CYS A 119 -11.17 -23.39 1.31
CA CYS A 119 -10.37 -22.75 0.28
C CYS A 119 -11.00 -21.44 -0.20
N LEU A 120 -12.33 -21.39 -0.36
CA LEU A 120 -13.04 -20.16 -0.70
C LEU A 120 -12.96 -19.12 0.41
N VAL A 121 -13.10 -19.53 1.68
CA VAL A 121 -12.94 -18.62 2.84
C VAL A 121 -11.50 -18.12 2.93
N LEU A 122 -10.50 -18.98 2.74
CA LEU A 122 -9.09 -18.58 2.73
C LEU A 122 -8.77 -17.66 1.55
N PHE A 123 -9.31 -17.95 0.36
CA PHE A 123 -9.18 -17.08 -0.80
C PHE A 123 -9.82 -15.71 -0.54
N HIS A 124 -11.03 -15.67 0.02
CA HIS A 124 -11.70 -14.42 0.40
C HIS A 124 -10.97 -13.66 1.52
N LEU A 125 -10.26 -14.37 2.40
CA LEU A 125 -9.45 -13.78 3.46
C LEU A 125 -8.14 -13.20 2.92
N PHE A 126 -7.48 -13.92 2.00
CA PHE A 126 -6.29 -13.45 1.28
C PHE A 126 -6.62 -12.21 0.44
N ASP A 127 -7.66 -12.29 -0.38
CA ASP A 127 -8.17 -11.16 -1.17
C ASP A 127 -8.62 -9.97 -0.29
N ARG A 128 -9.04 -10.23 0.97
CA ARG A 128 -9.30 -9.16 1.95
C ARG A 128 -8.01 -8.59 2.56
N LEU A 129 -6.98 -9.39 2.78
CA LEU A 129 -5.67 -8.95 3.26
C LEU A 129 -4.95 -8.11 2.19
N ASP A 130 -4.98 -8.53 0.92
CA ASP A 130 -4.40 -7.77 -0.20
C ASP A 130 -5.11 -6.42 -0.37
N ARG A 131 -6.44 -6.40 -0.26
CA ARG A 131 -7.21 -5.14 -0.20
C ARG A 131 -6.87 -4.27 1.01
N MET A 132 -6.57 -4.86 2.16
CA MET A 132 -6.19 -4.11 3.37
C MET A 132 -4.77 -3.55 3.27
N ASN A 133 -3.83 -4.26 2.64
CA ASN A 133 -2.49 -3.76 2.35
C ASN A 133 -2.54 -2.56 1.39
N GLY A 134 -3.36 -2.66 0.33
CA GLY A 134 -3.59 -1.51 -0.57
C GLY A 134 -4.22 -0.32 0.14
N GLN A 135 -5.10 -0.54 1.12
CA GLN A 135 -5.66 0.54 1.96
C GLN A 135 -4.64 1.10 2.96
N TYR A 136 -3.71 0.30 3.47
CA TYR A 136 -2.67 0.76 4.38
C TYR A 136 -1.64 1.62 3.63
N VAL A 137 -1.19 1.17 2.46
CA VAL A 137 -0.33 1.95 1.55
C VAL A 137 -1.02 3.25 1.15
N ASN A 138 -2.31 3.23 0.80
CA ASN A 138 -3.05 4.45 0.48
C ASN A 138 -3.27 5.39 1.67
N LEU A 139 -3.52 4.86 2.88
CA LEU A 139 -3.70 5.67 4.08
C LEU A 139 -2.38 6.30 4.53
N GLN A 140 -1.29 5.55 4.42
CA GLN A 140 0.05 6.02 4.74
C GLN A 140 0.54 7.01 3.68
N ASN A 141 0.34 6.72 2.38
CA ASN A 141 0.54 7.68 1.28
C ASN A 141 -0.34 8.92 1.45
N SER A 142 -1.55 8.81 1.99
CA SER A 142 -2.39 9.98 2.32
C SER A 142 -1.83 10.79 3.49
N LEU A 143 -1.22 10.15 4.49
CA LEU A 143 -0.54 10.86 5.59
C LEU A 143 0.72 11.60 5.10
N TYR A 144 1.44 11.05 4.13
CA TYR A 144 2.58 11.73 3.49
C TYR A 144 2.16 12.75 2.42
N ARG A 145 1.08 12.52 1.67
CA ARG A 145 0.52 13.50 0.70
C ARG A 145 -0.18 14.68 1.36
N VAL A 146 -0.59 14.56 2.61
CA VAL A 146 -1.09 15.71 3.38
C VAL A 146 0.03 16.74 3.60
N GLU A 147 1.30 16.33 3.55
CA GLU A 147 2.45 17.25 3.57
C GLU A 147 2.69 17.92 2.21
N SER A 148 2.47 17.22 1.08
CA SER A 148 2.58 17.82 -0.26
C SER A 148 1.31 18.57 -0.72
N SER A 149 0.15 18.32 -0.12
CA SER A 149 -1.09 19.10 -0.38
C SER A 149 -1.04 20.54 0.15
N VAL A 150 0.08 20.93 0.76
CA VAL A 150 0.37 22.31 1.14
C VAL A 150 0.83 23.14 -0.06
N TYR A 151 1.24 22.52 -1.17
CA TYR A 151 1.56 23.26 -2.41
C TYR A 151 0.33 23.76 -3.19
N GLY A 152 -0.89 23.43 -2.73
CA GLY A 152 -2.15 23.84 -3.37
C GLY A 152 -3.07 24.65 -2.45
N GLN A 153 -2.54 25.37 -1.45
CA GLN A 153 -3.30 26.41 -0.77
C GLN A 153 -2.92 27.77 -1.35
N ILE A 154 -3.73 28.23 -2.33
CA ILE A 154 -3.94 29.65 -2.60
C ILE A 154 -3.95 30.38 -1.26
N GLY A 155 -3.00 31.31 -1.10
CA GLY A 155 -2.55 31.82 0.19
C GLY A 155 -3.67 32.04 1.20
N SER A 156 -3.72 31.20 2.23
CA SER A 156 -4.39 31.56 3.47
C SER A 156 -3.88 30.68 4.60
N LEU A 157 -2.96 31.19 5.41
CA LEU A 157 -2.98 31.02 6.89
C LEU A 157 -1.85 31.70 7.68
N SER A 158 -1.09 32.64 7.09
CA SER A 158 -0.12 33.46 7.87
C SER A 158 -0.44 34.97 7.95
N ASN A 159 -1.45 35.49 7.24
CA ASN A 159 -1.57 36.92 6.98
C ASN A 159 -2.25 37.78 8.07
N ARG A 160 -2.85 37.22 9.12
CA ARG A 160 -3.73 38.01 10.00
C ARG A 160 -2.99 39.01 10.91
N VAL A 161 -1.71 38.80 11.19
CA VAL A 161 -0.87 39.76 11.94
C VAL A 161 -0.12 40.72 11.00
N GLU A 162 0.27 40.23 9.83
CA GLU A 162 1.00 41.02 8.83
C GLU A 162 0.08 42.02 8.09
N GLU A 163 -1.16 41.65 7.77
CA GLU A 163 -2.16 42.55 7.18
C GLU A 163 -2.43 43.78 8.05
N ILE A 164 -2.47 43.62 9.38
CA ILE A 164 -2.74 44.72 10.31
C ILE A 164 -1.55 45.69 10.37
N LEU A 165 -0.31 45.19 10.33
CA LEU A 165 0.90 46.01 10.30
C LEU A 165 1.10 46.67 8.92
N LYS A 166 0.83 45.95 7.83
CA LYS A 166 0.81 46.47 6.46
C LYS A 166 -0.22 47.60 6.32
N ALA A 167 -1.42 47.47 6.88
CA ALA A 167 -2.45 48.51 6.82
C ALA A 167 -2.03 49.82 7.54
N GLN A 168 -1.32 49.74 8.66
CA GLN A 168 -0.87 50.90 9.43
C GLN A 168 0.28 51.68 8.79
N ASN A 169 1.19 50.99 8.08
CA ASN A 169 2.32 51.61 7.38
C ASN A 169 2.14 51.74 5.86
N SER A 170 0.97 51.35 5.32
CA SER A 170 0.72 51.42 3.88
C SER A 170 0.82 52.85 3.36
N LEU A 171 1.57 53.03 2.28
CA LEU A 171 1.73 54.31 1.55
C LEU A 171 0.54 54.59 0.61
N VAL A 172 -0.32 53.58 0.38
CA VAL A 172 -1.44 53.61 -0.55
C VAL A 172 -2.78 53.50 0.21
N ALA A 173 -3.76 54.29 -0.19
CA ALA A 173 -5.12 54.28 0.34
C ALA A 173 -5.88 53.04 -0.14
N ASP A 174 -5.60 52.61 -1.37
CA ASP A 174 -6.19 51.44 -2.01
C ASP A 174 -5.18 50.87 -3.01
N CYS A 175 -5.16 49.56 -3.16
CA CYS A 175 -4.34 48.87 -4.14
C CYS A 175 -4.89 47.49 -4.43
N GLY A 176 -4.55 46.96 -5.60
CA GLY A 176 -4.88 45.58 -5.93
C GLY A 176 -4.08 45.09 -7.11
N VAL A 177 -4.00 43.78 -7.19
CA VAL A 177 -3.40 43.05 -8.30
C VAL A 177 -4.42 42.01 -8.78
N GLU A 178 -4.59 41.92 -10.09
CA GLU A 178 -5.38 40.90 -10.73
C GLU A 178 -4.49 40.16 -11.74
N LEU A 179 -4.58 38.82 -11.76
CA LEU A 179 -3.95 38.00 -12.78
C LEU A 179 -4.84 38.02 -14.03
N GLU A 180 -4.37 38.65 -15.10
CA GLU A 180 -5.16 38.86 -16.33
C GLU A 180 -5.04 37.68 -17.30
N ALA A 181 -3.82 37.18 -17.49
CA ALA A 181 -3.56 36.14 -18.47
C ALA A 181 -2.31 35.34 -18.11
N VAL A 182 -2.32 34.05 -18.44
CA VAL A 182 -1.14 33.18 -18.41
C VAL A 182 -0.94 32.61 -19.82
N ASP A 183 0.21 32.90 -20.40
CA ASP A 183 0.65 32.30 -21.67
C ASP A 183 1.69 31.23 -21.35
N LEU A 184 1.20 29.98 -21.30
CA LEU A 184 2.02 28.80 -21.03
C LEU A 184 2.99 28.48 -22.19
N ALA A 185 2.66 28.89 -23.41
CA ALA A 185 3.52 28.67 -24.57
C ALA A 185 4.72 29.63 -24.55
N ALA A 186 4.50 30.88 -24.16
CA ALA A 186 5.55 31.87 -23.99
C ALA A 186 6.25 31.78 -22.62
N ASN A 187 5.71 30.99 -21.69
CA ASN A 187 6.12 30.92 -20.28
C ASN A 187 6.09 32.30 -19.59
N THR A 188 4.99 33.04 -19.78
CA THR A 188 4.80 34.39 -19.23
C THR A 188 3.44 34.53 -18.55
N VAL A 189 3.39 35.34 -17.49
CA VAL A 189 2.17 35.74 -16.81
C VAL A 189 2.00 37.24 -16.88
N THR A 190 0.76 37.69 -17.03
CA THR A 190 0.39 39.09 -17.14
C THR A 190 -0.52 39.48 -15.97
N PHE A 191 -0.10 40.53 -15.26
CA PHE A 191 -0.82 41.09 -14.13
C PHE A 191 -1.29 42.50 -14.44
N SER A 192 -2.48 42.84 -13.95
CA SER A 192 -2.96 44.21 -13.84
C SER A 192 -2.84 44.66 -12.40
N ALA A 193 -2.06 45.71 -12.17
CA ALA A 193 -1.86 46.27 -10.85
C ALA A 193 -2.37 47.70 -10.80
N TYR A 194 -2.92 48.09 -9.67
CA TYR A 194 -3.26 49.48 -9.40
C TYR A 194 -2.89 49.89 -7.98
N ALA A 195 -2.65 51.19 -7.82
CA ALA A 195 -2.35 51.81 -6.54
C ALA A 195 -2.93 53.23 -6.49
N VAL A 196 -3.52 53.58 -5.36
CA VAL A 196 -4.02 54.92 -5.04
C VAL A 196 -3.18 55.46 -3.89
N PRO A 197 -2.26 56.41 -4.10
CA PRO A 197 -1.44 56.97 -3.02
C PRO A 197 -2.28 57.62 -1.91
N LYS A 198 -1.89 57.47 -0.63
CA LYS A 198 -2.55 58.20 0.47
C LYS A 198 -2.27 59.71 0.40
N THR A 199 -1.06 60.06 -0.01
CA THR A 199 -0.57 61.43 -0.08
C THR A 199 -0.16 61.73 -1.51
N TYR A 200 -1.13 62.07 -2.35
CA TYR A 200 -0.87 62.49 -3.72
C TYR A 200 -0.28 63.90 -3.75
N VAL A 201 0.74 64.09 -4.58
CA VAL A 201 1.33 65.39 -4.90
C VAL A 201 1.30 65.54 -6.41
N GLU A 202 0.94 66.72 -6.91
CA GLU A 202 0.94 67.01 -8.35
C GLU A 202 2.33 66.74 -8.95
N GLY A 203 2.39 65.93 -10.00
CA GLY A 203 3.65 65.46 -10.61
C GLY A 203 4.26 64.21 -9.96
N MET A 204 3.59 63.57 -9.01
CA MET A 204 3.97 62.26 -8.49
C MET A 204 3.86 61.19 -9.59
N ALA A 205 4.89 60.35 -9.71
CA ALA A 205 4.86 59.17 -10.56
C ALA A 205 4.75 57.91 -9.70
N VAL A 206 4.05 56.90 -10.21
CA VAL A 206 4.02 55.55 -9.64
C VAL A 206 4.57 54.60 -10.68
N GLU A 207 5.61 53.84 -10.32
CA GLU A 207 6.17 52.79 -11.15
C GLU A 207 5.87 51.45 -10.50
N PHE A 208 5.24 50.54 -11.25
CA PHE A 208 4.97 49.19 -10.77
C PHE A 208 6.16 48.30 -11.11
N LEU A 209 6.58 47.48 -10.16
CA LEU A 209 7.73 46.59 -10.28
C LEU A 209 7.27 45.17 -10.01
N ALA A 210 7.65 44.26 -10.90
CA ALA A 210 7.53 42.82 -10.73
C ALA A 210 8.93 42.21 -10.57
N GLU A 211 9.09 41.36 -9.55
CA GLU A 211 10.35 40.71 -9.19
C GLU A 211 10.18 39.20 -9.17
N ASN A 212 10.98 38.50 -9.99
CA ASN A 212 11.08 37.04 -10.00
C ASN A 212 12.32 36.62 -9.20
N GLY A 213 12.14 35.74 -8.23
CA GLY A 213 13.01 35.54 -7.06
C GLY A 213 14.45 35.02 -7.23
N GLU A 214 15.11 35.15 -8.38
CA GLU A 214 16.46 34.54 -8.59
C GLU A 214 17.59 35.52 -8.92
N THR A 215 17.31 36.67 -9.56
CA THR A 215 18.36 37.66 -9.83
C THR A 215 17.80 39.07 -9.94
N ALA A 216 18.50 40.08 -9.39
CA ALA A 216 18.09 41.49 -9.48
C ALA A 216 17.99 42.06 -10.92
N SER A 217 18.32 41.27 -11.94
CA SER A 217 18.17 41.58 -13.37
C SER A 217 16.74 41.40 -13.91
N ASP A 218 15.85 40.73 -13.17
CA ASP A 218 14.50 40.40 -13.65
C ASP A 218 13.42 41.33 -13.09
N ARG A 219 13.85 42.52 -12.64
CA ARG A 219 12.97 43.63 -12.26
C ARG A 219 12.34 44.23 -13.51
N LEU A 220 11.07 43.92 -13.75
CA LEU A 220 10.30 44.53 -14.82
C LEU A 220 9.47 45.68 -14.24
N GLY A 221 9.78 46.89 -14.70
CA GLY A 221 9.12 48.12 -14.31
C GLY A 221 8.16 48.61 -15.39
N SER A 222 6.95 49.00 -14.99
CA SER A 222 6.03 49.73 -15.86
C SER A 222 5.57 51.00 -15.16
N VAL A 223 5.64 52.12 -15.89
CA VAL A 223 5.10 53.39 -15.40
C VAL A 223 3.58 53.26 -15.33
N GLY A 224 3.01 53.60 -14.18
CA GLY A 224 1.57 53.65 -13.97
C GLY A 224 0.93 54.81 -14.73
N GLU A 225 -0.12 54.52 -15.47
CA GLU A 225 -0.97 55.55 -16.08
C GLU A 225 -1.91 56.11 -15.01
N GLU A 226 -1.96 57.44 -14.89
CA GLU A 226 -2.86 58.12 -13.96
C GLU A 226 -4.29 58.11 -14.52
N GLY A 227 -5.15 57.34 -13.87
CA GLY A 227 -6.59 57.28 -14.12
C GLY A 227 -7.40 58.23 -13.24
N PRO A 228 -8.74 58.18 -13.37
CA PRO A 228 -9.63 58.96 -12.51
C PRO A 228 -9.41 58.62 -11.02
N ASN A 229 -9.55 59.63 -10.16
CA ASN A 229 -9.34 59.55 -8.70
C ASN A 229 -7.90 59.27 -8.27
N GLN A 230 -6.89 59.73 -9.03
CA GLN A 230 -5.47 59.57 -8.67
C GLN A 230 -5.07 58.08 -8.53
N ARG A 231 -5.76 57.22 -9.29
CA ARG A 231 -5.49 55.78 -9.34
C ARG A 231 -4.49 55.55 -10.46
N PHE A 232 -3.30 55.07 -10.09
CA PHE A 232 -2.31 54.64 -11.06
C PHE A 232 -2.52 53.18 -11.38
N SER A 233 -2.44 52.81 -12.66
CA SER A 233 -2.56 51.42 -13.09
C SER A 233 -1.50 51.07 -14.13
N ALA A 234 -1.01 49.83 -14.08
CA ALA A 234 -0.12 49.29 -15.09
C ALA A 234 -0.38 47.81 -15.31
N THR A 235 -0.10 47.36 -16.53
CA THR A 235 -0.05 45.95 -16.88
C THR A 235 1.41 45.50 -16.94
N LEU A 236 1.76 44.42 -16.23
CA LEU A 236 3.11 43.87 -16.19
C LEU A 236 3.08 42.44 -16.73
N SER A 237 3.89 42.16 -17.75
CA SER A 237 4.09 40.82 -18.27
C SER A 237 5.49 40.35 -17.88
N VAL A 238 5.56 39.27 -17.10
CA VAL A 238 6.81 38.73 -16.54
C VAL A 238 6.94 37.24 -16.84
N PRO A 239 8.17 36.67 -16.80
CA PRO A 239 8.34 35.22 -16.87
C PRO A 239 7.53 34.52 -15.79
N LEU A 240 6.90 33.40 -16.14
CA LEU A 240 6.17 32.55 -15.21
C LEU A 240 7.18 31.81 -14.32
N THR A 241 7.17 32.13 -13.03
CA THR A 241 8.03 31.53 -12.01
C THR A 241 7.22 31.26 -10.75
N ASP A 242 7.75 30.43 -9.85
CA ASP A 242 7.04 30.13 -8.61
C ASP A 242 7.07 31.24 -7.58
N HIS A 243 7.92 32.25 -7.69
CA HIS A 243 8.00 33.34 -6.71
C HIS A 243 7.99 34.68 -7.44
N ILE A 244 6.82 35.35 -7.41
CA ILE A 244 6.63 36.65 -8.06
C ILE A 244 6.16 37.66 -7.01
N THR A 245 6.94 38.72 -6.83
CA THR A 245 6.59 39.84 -5.94
C THR A 245 6.23 41.08 -6.74
N LEU A 246 5.07 41.67 -6.45
CA LEU A 246 4.60 42.90 -7.08
C LEU A 246 4.62 44.07 -6.10
N SER A 247 5.23 45.18 -6.51
CA SER A 247 5.33 46.38 -5.70
C SER A 247 5.06 47.65 -6.51
N ALA A 248 4.63 48.72 -5.83
CA ALA A 248 4.49 50.06 -6.38
C ALA A 248 5.57 50.96 -5.78
N LEU A 249 6.37 51.58 -6.64
CA LEU A 249 7.35 52.59 -6.30
C LEU A 249 6.71 53.97 -6.48
N LEU A 250 6.41 54.63 -5.38
CA LEU A 250 5.93 56.01 -5.37
C LEU A 250 7.14 56.95 -5.43
N VAL A 251 7.15 57.81 -6.43
CA VAL A 251 8.20 58.81 -6.67
C VAL A 251 7.57 60.20 -6.65
N PRO A 252 7.56 60.89 -5.50
CA PRO A 252 7.14 62.28 -5.43
C PRO A 252 8.11 63.20 -6.19
N PRO A 253 7.73 64.47 -6.46
CA PRO A 253 8.57 65.42 -7.21
C PRO A 253 9.91 65.77 -6.53
N ASP A 254 10.07 65.46 -5.25
CA ASP A 254 11.30 65.65 -4.48
C ASP A 254 12.38 64.59 -4.81
N GLY A 255 12.04 63.59 -5.63
CA GLY A 255 12.92 62.51 -6.04
C GLY A 255 13.09 61.41 -4.99
N THR A 256 12.37 61.48 -3.88
CA THR A 256 12.34 60.38 -2.91
C THR A 256 11.67 59.16 -3.54
N ARG A 257 12.13 57.97 -3.15
CA ARG A 257 11.61 56.70 -3.68
C ARG A 257 11.06 55.91 -2.52
N GLN A 258 9.76 55.63 -2.55
CA GLN A 258 9.09 54.89 -1.50
C GLN A 258 8.42 53.66 -2.11
N THR A 259 8.85 52.47 -1.69
CA THR A 259 8.32 51.22 -2.22
C THR A 259 7.20 50.69 -1.32
N GLN A 260 6.08 50.35 -1.93
CA GLN A 260 4.95 49.68 -1.32
C GLN A 260 4.82 48.28 -1.92
N LEU A 261 4.87 47.24 -1.09
CA LEU A 261 4.51 45.88 -1.52
C LEU A 261 3.00 45.83 -1.81
N LEU A 262 2.62 45.33 -2.98
CA LEU A 262 1.22 45.16 -3.39
C LEU A 262 0.74 43.73 -3.09
N ASP A 263 1.40 42.74 -3.69
CA ASP A 263 1.03 41.34 -3.55
C ASP A 263 2.21 40.38 -3.84
N GLN A 264 2.05 39.12 -3.47
CA GLN A 264 3.02 38.05 -3.70
C GLN A 264 2.30 36.80 -4.18
N PHE A 265 2.80 36.22 -5.27
CA PHE A 265 2.27 34.99 -5.85
C PHE A 265 3.32 33.88 -5.71
N GLU A 266 2.86 32.75 -5.19
CA GLU A 266 3.66 31.56 -5.00
C GLU A 266 3.07 30.39 -5.82
N GLY A 267 3.92 29.54 -6.40
CA GLY A 267 3.52 28.28 -7.04
C GLY A 267 2.94 28.39 -8.45
N LEU A 268 2.82 29.59 -9.04
CA LEU A 268 2.17 29.77 -10.35
C LEU A 268 2.79 28.95 -11.48
N TYR A 269 4.10 28.72 -11.48
CA TYR A 269 4.76 27.90 -12.49
C TYR A 269 4.47 26.42 -12.24
N SER A 270 4.69 25.95 -11.01
CA SER A 270 4.47 24.57 -10.59
C SER A 270 3.01 24.13 -10.76
N ASP A 271 2.04 24.98 -10.42
CA ASP A 271 0.60 24.74 -10.58
C ASP A 271 0.18 24.66 -12.06
N SER A 272 0.95 25.28 -12.95
CA SER A 272 0.68 25.24 -14.39
C SER A 272 1.16 23.96 -15.07
N LEU A 273 1.93 23.12 -14.36
CA LEU A 273 2.44 21.86 -14.87
C LEU A 273 1.44 20.73 -14.62
N PRO A 274 1.32 19.75 -15.54
CA PRO A 274 0.42 18.63 -15.38
C PRO A 274 0.81 17.74 -14.20
N GLN A 275 -0.15 17.46 -13.31
CA GLN A 275 0.08 16.64 -12.14
C GLN A 275 -0.23 15.17 -12.43
N VAL A 276 0.73 14.29 -12.19
CA VAL A 276 0.57 12.84 -12.38
C VAL A 276 0.81 12.15 -11.05
N GLU A 277 -0.14 11.37 -10.58
CA GLU A 277 0.04 10.48 -9.45
C GLU A 277 0.81 9.24 -9.92
N VAL A 278 1.90 8.88 -9.23
CA VAL A 278 2.71 7.69 -9.52
C VAL A 278 2.66 6.77 -8.31
N ASN A 279 2.35 5.50 -8.52
CA ASN A 279 2.35 4.49 -7.48
C ASN A 279 3.03 3.21 -7.96
N SER A 280 3.73 2.54 -7.05
CA SER A 280 4.39 1.27 -7.29
C SER A 280 4.31 0.33 -6.09
N ASP A 281 4.42 -0.97 -6.34
CA ASP A 281 4.47 -2.00 -5.30
C ASP A 281 5.91 -2.49 -5.06
N LEU A 282 6.93 -1.66 -5.34
CA LEU A 282 8.35 -2.03 -5.23
C LEU A 282 8.73 -2.56 -3.84
N MET A 283 8.06 -2.07 -2.79
CA MET A 283 8.27 -2.48 -1.40
C MET A 283 8.22 -4.01 -1.19
N TRP A 284 7.42 -4.72 -1.99
CA TRP A 284 7.16 -6.15 -1.81
C TRP A 284 8.06 -7.05 -2.67
N MET A 285 8.98 -6.45 -3.43
CA MET A 285 9.84 -7.18 -4.34
C MET A 285 10.96 -7.94 -3.64
N ASP A 286 11.31 -9.09 -4.21
CA ASP A 286 12.39 -9.93 -3.71
C ASP A 286 13.77 -9.25 -3.85
N LEU A 287 14.56 -9.38 -2.79
CA LEU A 287 15.98 -9.07 -2.80
C LEU A 287 16.83 -10.33 -2.68
N GLU A 288 17.88 -10.38 -3.50
CA GLU A 288 18.93 -11.41 -3.43
C GLU A 288 20.25 -10.72 -3.07
N ASP A 289 20.78 -10.92 -1.87
CA ASP A 289 22.02 -10.28 -1.40
C ASP A 289 22.02 -8.75 -1.60
N SER A 290 20.97 -8.08 -1.08
CA SER A 290 20.75 -6.63 -1.26
C SER A 290 20.66 -6.16 -2.71
N THR A 291 20.38 -7.06 -3.64
CA THR A 291 20.09 -6.75 -5.04
C THR A 291 18.60 -6.90 -5.28
N LEU A 292 17.94 -5.82 -5.70
CA LEU A 292 16.56 -5.86 -6.17
C LEU A 292 16.49 -6.66 -7.47
N VAL A 293 15.70 -7.74 -7.49
CA VAL A 293 15.60 -8.65 -8.63
C VAL A 293 14.19 -8.60 -9.23
N LEU A 294 14.09 -8.06 -10.43
CA LEU A 294 12.85 -8.01 -11.22
C LEU A 294 12.85 -9.15 -12.24
N ASN A 295 12.09 -10.22 -11.98
CA ASN A 295 12.02 -11.40 -12.86
C ASN A 295 10.67 -11.49 -13.60
N ALA A 296 10.60 -12.23 -14.72
CA ALA A 296 9.34 -12.50 -15.45
C ALA A 296 8.21 -13.11 -14.60
N SER A 297 8.55 -13.89 -13.56
CA SER A 297 7.57 -14.52 -12.66
C SER A 297 7.01 -13.57 -11.59
N SER A 298 7.62 -12.39 -11.41
CA SER A 298 7.20 -11.40 -10.43
C SER A 298 5.95 -10.70 -10.96
N HIS A 299 4.80 -11.01 -10.36
CA HIS A 299 3.50 -10.39 -10.69
C HIS A 299 3.41 -8.92 -10.24
N GLU A 300 4.50 -8.36 -9.71
CA GLU A 300 4.53 -7.06 -9.02
C GLU A 300 5.42 -6.03 -9.73
N ARG A 301 5.88 -6.29 -10.95
CA ARG A 301 6.67 -5.32 -11.75
C ARG A 301 5.83 -4.22 -12.39
N TYR A 302 4.65 -3.96 -11.83
CA TYR A 302 3.72 -2.99 -12.37
C TYR A 302 3.84 -1.67 -11.63
N VAL A 303 3.83 -0.61 -12.42
CA VAL A 303 3.67 0.76 -11.97
C VAL A 303 2.35 1.24 -12.54
N TYR A 304 1.58 1.98 -11.75
CA TYR A 304 0.33 2.55 -12.20
C TYR A 304 0.31 4.03 -11.90
N ILE A 305 -0.14 4.81 -12.89
CA ILE A 305 -0.18 6.26 -12.82
C ILE A 305 -1.58 6.77 -13.10
N ARG A 306 -1.89 7.97 -12.64
CA ARG A 306 -3.14 8.66 -12.97
C ARG A 306 -2.91 10.15 -13.10
N GLU A 307 -3.41 10.74 -14.18
CA GLU A 307 -3.45 12.19 -14.30
C GLU A 307 -4.40 12.77 -13.24
N VAL A 308 -3.91 13.73 -12.47
CA VAL A 308 -4.69 14.40 -11.43
C VAL A 308 -5.30 15.66 -12.04
N THR A 309 -6.62 15.71 -12.10
CA THR A 309 -7.33 16.94 -12.47
C THR A 309 -7.11 18.00 -11.38
N PRO A 310 -6.45 19.12 -11.68
CA PRO A 310 -6.20 20.15 -10.69
C PRO A 310 -7.49 20.89 -10.34
N ALA A 311 -7.48 21.57 -9.19
CA ALA A 311 -8.62 22.35 -8.73
C ALA A 311 -8.97 23.51 -9.70
N ASP A 312 -7.96 24.06 -10.38
CA ASP A 312 -8.12 25.08 -11.41
C ASP A 312 -7.57 24.58 -12.76
N ALA A 313 -8.45 23.96 -13.55
CA ALA A 313 -8.11 23.43 -14.87
C ALA A 313 -7.74 24.51 -15.90
N SER A 314 -7.89 25.81 -15.59
CA SER A 314 -7.58 26.89 -16.52
C SER A 314 -6.10 27.24 -16.60
N LEU A 315 -5.31 26.87 -15.58
CA LEU A 315 -3.89 27.19 -15.45
C LEU A 315 -2.97 26.04 -15.86
N THR A 316 -3.48 24.80 -15.89
CA THR A 316 -2.65 23.61 -16.08
C THR A 316 -2.56 23.20 -17.55
N ALA A 317 -1.34 23.02 -18.05
CA ALA A 317 -1.09 22.51 -19.39
C ALA A 317 -1.51 21.04 -19.52
N ALA A 318 -1.97 20.66 -20.71
CA ALA A 318 -2.24 19.26 -21.04
C ALA A 318 -0.93 18.46 -21.13
N VAL A 319 -0.99 17.18 -20.77
CA VAL A 319 0.10 16.23 -20.96
C VAL A 319 0.31 15.95 -22.45
N ALA A 320 1.57 15.99 -22.91
CA ALA A 320 1.95 15.54 -24.24
C ALA A 320 2.58 14.15 -24.23
N ASN A 321 3.38 13.84 -23.21
CA ASN A 321 4.07 12.57 -23.08
C ASN A 321 4.37 12.24 -21.62
N ILE A 322 4.28 10.97 -21.26
CA ILE A 322 4.69 10.45 -19.96
C ILE A 322 5.67 9.30 -20.18
N ARG A 323 6.81 9.34 -19.50
CA ARG A 323 7.74 8.20 -19.44
C ARG A 323 7.94 7.81 -17.98
N VAL A 324 7.60 6.57 -17.67
CA VAL A 324 7.71 6.02 -16.31
C VAL A 324 8.99 5.20 -16.21
N GLY A 325 9.80 5.44 -15.17
CA GLY A 325 11.06 4.75 -14.98
C GLY A 325 11.34 4.40 -13.53
N LEU A 326 12.19 3.40 -13.34
CA LEU A 326 12.83 3.07 -12.07
C LEU A 326 14.13 3.86 -11.94
N PHE A 327 14.31 4.52 -10.81
CA PHE A 327 15.46 5.37 -10.53
C PHE A 327 16.17 4.89 -9.27
N LYS A 328 17.49 4.93 -9.31
CA LYS A 328 18.38 4.74 -8.16
C LYS A 328 19.10 6.07 -7.90
N ASN A 329 18.90 6.68 -6.73
CA ASN A 329 19.49 7.99 -6.40
C ASN A 329 19.22 9.03 -7.51
N GLN A 330 17.95 9.16 -7.93
CA GLN A 330 17.51 10.05 -9.03
C GLN A 330 18.16 9.78 -10.41
N LYS A 331 18.90 8.67 -10.56
CA LYS A 331 19.47 8.23 -11.82
C LYS A 331 18.68 7.06 -12.39
N LEU A 332 18.32 7.16 -13.67
CA LEU A 332 17.54 6.15 -14.36
C LEU A 332 18.26 4.80 -14.34
N ALA A 333 17.57 3.78 -13.84
CA ALA A 333 17.98 2.39 -13.91
C ALA A 333 17.33 1.69 -15.11
N ALA A 334 16.02 1.88 -15.31
CA ALA A 334 15.29 1.34 -16.45
C ALA A 334 14.00 2.11 -16.73
N TRP A 335 13.62 2.21 -18.00
CA TRP A 335 12.28 2.66 -18.40
C TRP A 335 11.28 1.51 -18.33
N ALA A 336 10.06 1.80 -17.88
CA ALA A 336 8.92 0.90 -17.96
C ALA A 336 8.20 1.05 -19.31
N GLU A 337 7.59 -0.04 -19.78
CA GLU A 337 6.81 -0.05 -21.02
C GLU A 337 5.30 0.00 -20.69
N PRO A 338 4.49 0.81 -21.41
CA PRO A 338 3.03 0.80 -21.24
C PRO A 338 2.46 -0.60 -21.46
N CYS A 339 1.53 -1.02 -20.60
CA CYS A 339 0.87 -2.32 -20.72
C CYS A 339 -0.63 -2.23 -20.42
N GLU A 340 -1.38 -3.26 -20.81
CA GLU A 340 -2.76 -3.40 -20.37
C GLU A 340 -2.82 -3.63 -18.85
N LYS A 341 -3.94 -3.25 -18.24
CA LYS A 341 -4.19 -3.49 -16.81
C LYS A 341 -4.09 -4.99 -16.50
N PRO A 342 -3.24 -5.41 -15.55
CA PRO A 342 -3.12 -6.82 -15.20
C PRO A 342 -4.39 -7.37 -14.55
N ASP A 343 -4.73 -8.63 -14.81
CA ASP A 343 -5.91 -9.30 -14.24
C ASP A 343 -5.90 -9.36 -12.70
N SER A 344 -4.71 -9.28 -12.08
CA SER A 344 -4.52 -9.22 -10.63
C SER A 344 -5.01 -7.91 -9.99
N PHE A 345 -5.13 -6.82 -10.77
CA PHE A 345 -5.61 -5.54 -10.28
C PHE A 345 -7.13 -5.44 -10.42
N HIS A 346 -7.82 -5.54 -9.28
CA HIS A 346 -9.26 -5.32 -9.19
C HIS A 346 -9.57 -3.84 -8.87
N GLY A 347 -10.24 -3.14 -9.80
CA GLY A 347 -10.42 -1.69 -9.75
C GLY A 347 -9.40 -0.94 -10.60
N PHE A 348 -9.10 0.31 -10.23
CA PHE A 348 -8.08 1.16 -10.87
C PHE A 348 -8.32 1.43 -12.37
N GLU A 349 -9.58 1.48 -12.80
CA GLU A 349 -9.94 1.75 -14.20
C GLU A 349 -9.54 3.16 -14.67
N GLU A 350 -9.21 4.06 -13.73
CA GLU A 350 -8.71 5.42 -13.99
C GLU A 350 -7.18 5.49 -14.12
N PHE A 351 -6.47 4.36 -13.98
CA PHE A 351 -5.01 4.32 -13.99
C PHE A 351 -4.46 3.70 -15.27
N ASP A 352 -3.38 4.29 -15.76
CA ASP A 352 -2.55 3.71 -16.82
C ASP A 352 -1.47 2.83 -16.20
N PHE A 353 -1.25 1.66 -16.80
CA PHE A 353 -0.31 0.66 -16.30
C PHE A 353 0.97 0.62 -17.14
N TYR A 354 2.08 0.43 -16.43
CA TYR A 354 3.41 0.31 -16.99
C TYR A 354 4.09 -0.90 -16.36
N GLN A 355 4.89 -1.61 -17.16
CA GLN A 355 5.63 -2.77 -16.71
C GLN A 355 7.13 -2.50 -16.73
N LEU A 356 7.80 -2.69 -15.59
CA LEU A 356 9.24 -2.62 -15.51
C LEU A 356 9.88 -3.85 -16.19
N PRO A 357 11.01 -3.66 -16.90
CA PRO A 357 11.72 -4.76 -17.54
C PRO A 357 12.36 -5.69 -16.51
N GLU A 358 12.89 -6.81 -16.98
CA GLU A 358 13.76 -7.62 -16.13
C GLU A 358 15.05 -6.85 -15.82
N LEU A 359 15.38 -6.78 -14.54
CA LEU A 359 16.51 -5.99 -14.06
C LEU A 359 17.04 -6.56 -12.76
N ARG A 360 18.35 -6.44 -12.56
CA ARG A 360 19.00 -6.66 -11.28
C ARG A 360 19.68 -5.36 -10.88
N LEU A 361 19.28 -4.81 -9.74
CA LEU A 361 19.77 -3.52 -9.26
C LEU A 361 20.36 -3.68 -7.86
N SER A 362 21.69 -3.67 -7.77
CA SER A 362 22.39 -3.79 -6.48
C SER A 362 22.27 -2.52 -5.66
N LEU A 363 21.93 -2.65 -4.39
CA LEU A 363 21.65 -1.56 -3.47
C LEU A 363 22.61 -1.59 -2.26
N THR A 364 22.81 -0.42 -1.67
CA THR A 364 23.46 -0.24 -0.39
C THR A 364 22.50 0.54 0.53
N PRO A 365 22.68 0.52 1.86
CA PRO A 365 21.79 1.25 2.78
C PRO A 365 21.75 2.78 2.56
N ALA A 366 22.73 3.33 1.83
CA ALA A 366 22.74 4.75 1.45
C ALA A 366 22.01 5.04 0.14
N ASP A 367 21.62 4.01 -0.61
CA ASP A 367 20.93 4.16 -1.89
C ASP A 367 19.42 4.29 -1.67
N THR A 368 18.80 5.15 -2.46
CA THR A 368 17.35 5.23 -2.62
C THR A 368 16.94 4.63 -3.96
N VAL A 369 15.79 3.96 -3.98
CA VAL A 369 15.15 3.43 -5.19
C VAL A 369 13.73 3.96 -5.24
N GLN A 370 13.33 4.51 -6.37
CA GLN A 370 11.99 5.06 -6.53
C GLN A 370 11.51 4.95 -7.97
N VAL A 371 10.21 4.90 -8.13
CA VAL A 371 9.57 5.06 -9.44
C VAL A 371 9.23 6.52 -9.65
N ALA A 372 9.44 7.01 -10.87
CA ALA A 372 9.04 8.35 -11.25
C ALA A 372 8.55 8.42 -12.70
N ALA A 373 7.63 9.33 -12.95
CA ALA A 373 7.14 9.72 -14.24
C ALA A 373 7.82 11.03 -14.66
N VAL A 374 8.55 11.00 -15.77
CA VAL A 374 9.00 12.20 -16.47
C VAL A 374 7.87 12.63 -17.40
N VAL A 375 7.22 13.73 -17.06
CA VAL A 375 6.06 14.26 -17.77
C VAL A 375 6.50 15.44 -18.62
N THR A 376 6.08 15.45 -19.87
CA THR A 376 6.28 16.57 -20.80
C THR A 376 4.91 17.10 -21.20
N ASP A 377 4.70 18.41 -21.04
CA ASP A 377 3.46 19.05 -21.45
C ASP A 377 3.44 19.41 -22.95
N ILE A 378 2.29 19.88 -23.45
CA ILE A 378 2.12 20.31 -24.85
C ILE A 378 3.02 21.48 -25.29
N TYR A 379 3.66 22.18 -24.35
CA TYR A 379 4.59 23.27 -24.60
C TYR A 379 6.06 22.83 -24.51
N GLY A 380 6.31 21.56 -24.20
CA GLY A 380 7.65 20.99 -24.09
C GLY A 380 8.33 21.23 -22.73
N ARG A 381 7.59 21.74 -21.74
CA ARG A 381 8.10 21.84 -20.35
C ARG A 381 8.13 20.45 -19.74
N VAL A 382 9.17 20.19 -18.96
CA VAL A 382 9.40 18.87 -18.35
C VAL A 382 9.26 19.01 -16.84
N MET A 383 8.63 18.02 -16.21
CA MET A 383 8.57 17.89 -14.76
C MET A 383 8.72 16.42 -14.38
N VAL A 384 9.10 16.17 -13.13
CA VAL A 384 9.17 14.81 -12.59
C VAL A 384 8.14 14.65 -11.49
N SER A 385 7.27 13.66 -11.63
CA SER A 385 6.42 13.19 -10.54
C SER A 385 6.96 11.88 -10.00
N GLN A 386 7.09 11.77 -8.69
CA GLN A 386 7.74 10.62 -8.04
C GLN A 386 6.81 9.94 -7.04
N ASP A 387 7.02 8.63 -6.90
CA ASP A 387 6.55 7.87 -5.74
C ASP A 387 7.45 8.13 -4.52
N VAL A 388 7.05 7.63 -3.35
CA VAL A 388 7.88 7.65 -2.14
C VAL A 388 9.15 6.81 -2.37
N PRO A 389 10.35 7.32 -2.05
CA PRO A 389 11.57 6.53 -2.13
C PRO A 389 11.57 5.34 -1.17
N TYR A 390 12.18 4.25 -1.63
CA TYR A 390 12.51 3.08 -0.83
C TYR A 390 14.00 3.03 -0.53
N ILE A 391 14.35 2.54 0.65
CA ILE A 391 15.71 2.25 1.09
C ILE A 391 15.81 0.78 1.51
N LEU A 392 17.02 0.25 1.61
CA LEU A 392 17.22 -1.06 2.25
C LEU A 392 16.93 -0.95 3.75
N ASP A 393 16.30 -1.98 4.29
CA ASP A 393 16.17 -2.15 5.74
C ASP A 393 17.52 -2.49 6.39
N GLU A 394 17.55 -2.53 7.73
CA GLU A 394 18.78 -2.83 8.47
C GLU A 394 19.34 -4.24 8.19
N SER A 395 18.48 -5.17 7.76
CA SER A 395 18.90 -6.54 7.41
C SER A 395 19.53 -6.62 6.02
N GLY A 396 19.15 -5.73 5.10
CA GLY A 396 19.56 -5.73 3.71
C GLY A 396 18.76 -6.71 2.83
N ASP A 397 17.71 -7.32 3.38
CA ASP A 397 16.88 -8.34 2.74
C ASP A 397 15.51 -7.80 2.31
N ALA A 398 15.14 -6.57 2.72
CA ALA A 398 13.86 -5.96 2.38
C ALA A 398 14.00 -4.47 2.03
N LEU A 399 13.03 -3.94 1.28
CA LEU A 399 12.85 -2.51 1.09
C LEU A 399 11.94 -1.94 2.18
N THR A 400 12.28 -0.78 2.69
CA THR A 400 11.51 -0.02 3.68
C THR A 400 11.47 1.47 3.29
N TRP A 401 10.67 2.24 4.00
CA TRP A 401 10.55 3.68 3.78
C TRP A 401 11.64 4.38 4.60
N PRO A 402 12.20 5.49 4.10
CA PRO A 402 13.07 6.34 4.91
C PRO A 402 12.29 7.01 6.04
N ASP A 403 13.00 7.44 7.09
CA ASP A 403 12.41 8.19 8.21
C ASP A 403 11.79 9.52 7.77
N SER A 404 12.29 10.09 6.67
CA SER A 404 11.78 11.29 6.02
C SER A 404 12.06 11.22 4.53
N SER A 405 11.13 11.72 3.71
CA SER A 405 11.32 11.85 2.26
C SER A 405 10.86 13.22 1.79
N GLU A 406 11.69 13.89 0.99
CA GLU A 406 11.29 15.08 0.24
C GLU A 406 11.01 14.71 -1.22
N THR A 407 10.00 15.35 -1.80
CA THR A 407 9.71 15.25 -3.24
C THR A 407 10.56 16.25 -4.00
N ASP A 408 11.22 15.80 -5.07
CA ASP A 408 12.04 16.66 -5.92
C ASP A 408 11.47 16.68 -7.35
N PRO A 409 10.57 17.64 -7.65
CA PRO A 409 9.94 17.71 -8.96
C PRO A 409 10.84 18.32 -10.05
N ASP A 410 12.01 18.87 -9.67
CA ASP A 410 12.88 19.58 -10.61
C ASP A 410 13.59 18.59 -11.55
N PRO A 411 13.25 18.59 -12.85
CA PRO A 411 13.89 17.70 -13.83
C PRO A 411 15.41 17.82 -13.92
N ALA A 412 16.02 18.94 -13.48
CA ALA A 412 17.47 19.16 -13.52
C ALA A 412 18.23 18.30 -12.49
N HIS A 413 17.58 17.91 -11.40
CA HIS A 413 18.17 17.03 -10.37
C HIS A 413 18.17 15.54 -10.78
N TRP A 414 17.45 15.19 -11.85
CA TRP A 414 17.29 13.81 -12.29
C TRP A 414 18.10 13.47 -13.53
N GLN A 415 18.70 12.29 -13.55
CA GLN A 415 19.50 11.79 -14.66
C GLN A 415 18.74 10.73 -15.46
N TYR A 416 17.99 11.18 -16.47
CA TYR A 416 17.22 10.34 -17.39
C TYR A 416 17.56 10.55 -18.89
N GLY A 417 18.52 11.42 -19.18
CA GLY A 417 19.08 11.60 -20.52
C GLY A 417 20.10 10.51 -20.83
N GLY A 418 19.82 9.69 -21.85
CA GLY A 418 20.76 8.70 -22.41
C GLY A 418 21.63 9.28 -23.51
#